data_AF-A0ABC8ARG7-F1
#
_entry.id   AF-A0ABC8ARG7-F1
#
_cell.length_a   1.000
_cell.length_b   1.000
_cell.length_c   1.000
_cell.angle_alpha   90.00
_cell.angle_beta   90.00
_cell.angle_gamma   90.00
#
_symmetry.space_group_name_H-M   'P 1'
#
loop_
_entity.id
_entity.type
_entity.pdbx_description
1 polymer ?
#
loop_
_entity_poly.entity_id
_entity_poly.type
_entity_poly.pdbx_seq_one_letter_code
_entity_poly.pdbx_strand_id
1 'polypeptide(L)'
;MVTVNPQAFYDAAKKLSDLAKDLATARTDLTTGLAGTGSMAGSTDSAKQWATGYDKRASSAADTASRLVRSTNHLSYLVALAGYNHALANYNADTNPNKGNAPDKPSDPGTAATVVNWVHPPAAGGPGHGLETSIPNLLESIGIPVPDGNTDKLKTAADAWHKYANCDAVANAQLTIGSAMAKINGIDSPEVDAILDQLDTLSSSAGDLETATSNLEADCHNLKYKLTEMRTAIHDAVREVIIMIDETRLSQSCGGLSPGELDFHDFLGCRWSG
;
A
#
# COMPACT_ATOMS: atom_id res chain seq x y z
N MET A 1 24.34 23.48 -38.21
CA MET A 1 23.19 22.62 -37.89
C MET A 1 23.57 21.87 -36.64
N VAL A 2 22.84 22.06 -35.53
CA VAL A 2 23.12 21.33 -34.28
C VAL A 2 22.54 19.93 -34.46
N THR A 3 23.40 18.92 -34.50
CA THR A 3 22.97 17.52 -34.56
C THR A 3 22.55 17.11 -33.16
N VAL A 4 21.24 17.00 -32.93
CA VAL A 4 20.73 16.40 -31.69
C VAL A 4 21.09 14.93 -31.67
N ASN A 5 21.66 14.45 -30.56
CA ASN A 5 21.97 13.04 -30.36
C ASN A 5 20.70 12.28 -29.94
N PRO A 6 20.10 11.46 -30.83
CA PRO A 6 18.85 10.76 -30.53
C PRO A 6 19.00 9.70 -29.44
N GLN A 7 20.22 9.21 -29.20
CA GLN A 7 20.48 8.14 -28.24
C GLN A 7 20.09 8.52 -26.81
N ALA A 8 20.22 9.81 -26.45
CA ALA A 8 19.82 10.31 -25.14
C ALA A 8 18.33 10.07 -24.84
N PHE A 9 17.47 10.27 -25.84
CA PHE A 9 16.03 10.00 -25.75
C PHE A 9 15.77 8.50 -25.60
N TYR A 10 16.40 7.65 -26.40
CA TYR A 10 16.20 6.20 -26.30
C TYR A 10 16.64 5.62 -24.96
N ASP A 11 17.75 6.11 -24.41
CA ASP A 11 18.21 5.72 -23.08
C ASP A 11 17.23 6.16 -21.98
N ALA A 12 16.69 7.38 -22.07
CA ALA A 12 15.69 7.89 -21.13
C ALA A 12 14.38 7.10 -21.23
N ALA A 13 13.90 6.87 -22.45
CA ALA A 13 12.72 6.04 -22.72
C ALA A 13 12.88 4.62 -22.17
N LYS A 14 14.05 4.00 -22.35
CA LYS A 14 14.32 2.67 -21.81
C LYS A 14 14.19 2.63 -20.29
N LYS A 15 14.77 3.62 -19.58
CA LYS A 15 14.64 3.73 -18.12
C LYS A 15 13.19 3.82 -17.67
N LEU A 16 12.39 4.66 -18.33
CA LEU A 16 10.98 4.84 -18.01
C LEU A 16 10.16 3.56 -18.32
N SER A 17 10.45 2.90 -19.45
CA SER A 17 9.75 1.67 -19.82
C SER A 17 10.05 0.52 -18.86
N ASP A 18 11.29 0.38 -18.41
CA ASP A 18 11.66 -0.63 -17.42
C ASP A 18 11.02 -0.31 -16.05
N LEU A 19 11.07 0.95 -15.60
CA LEU A 19 10.36 1.39 -14.40
C LEU A 19 8.85 1.09 -14.46
N ALA A 20 8.19 1.32 -15.60
CA ALA A 20 6.76 1.07 -15.75
C ALA A 20 6.41 -0.42 -15.55
N LYS A 21 7.25 -1.34 -16.02
CA LYS A 21 7.06 -2.79 -15.83
C LYS A 21 7.20 -3.18 -14.37
N ASP A 22 8.20 -2.63 -13.69
CA ASP A 22 8.47 -2.92 -12.29
C ASP A 22 7.35 -2.37 -11.39
N LEU A 23 6.88 -1.14 -11.67
CA LEU A 23 5.71 -0.56 -10.99
C LEU A 23 4.43 -1.37 -11.24
N ALA A 24 4.23 -1.91 -12.45
CA ALA A 24 3.09 -2.77 -12.76
C ALA A 24 3.10 -4.07 -11.94
N THR A 25 4.29 -4.64 -11.75
CA THR A 25 4.50 -5.83 -10.92
C THR A 25 4.20 -5.51 -9.45
N ALA A 26 4.79 -4.43 -8.92
CA ALA A 26 4.53 -3.97 -7.55
C ALA A 26 3.04 -3.69 -7.31
N ARG A 27 2.34 -3.10 -8.29
CA ARG A 27 0.90 -2.84 -8.22
C ARG A 27 0.08 -4.14 -8.13
N THR A 28 0.49 -5.17 -8.86
CA THR A 28 -0.16 -6.49 -8.84
C THR A 28 0.04 -7.19 -7.50
N ASP A 29 1.26 -7.13 -6.96
CA ASP A 29 1.60 -7.63 -5.63
C ASP A 29 0.77 -6.94 -4.54
N LEU A 30 0.60 -5.62 -4.61
CA LEU A 30 -0.23 -4.86 -3.68
C LEU A 30 -1.69 -5.33 -3.69
N THR A 31 -2.31 -5.49 -4.87
CA THR A 31 -3.69 -6.02 -4.96
C THR A 31 -3.80 -7.38 -4.30
N THR A 32 -2.81 -8.24 -4.56
CA THR A 32 -2.79 -9.61 -4.04
C THR A 32 -2.66 -9.62 -2.52
N GLY A 33 -1.78 -8.79 -1.97
CA GLY A 33 -1.60 -8.66 -0.52
C GLY A 33 -2.84 -8.13 0.20
N LEU A 34 -3.64 -7.28 -0.47
CA LEU A 34 -4.85 -6.69 0.12
C LEU A 34 -6.12 -7.53 -0.09
N ALA A 35 -6.10 -8.57 -0.92
CA ALA A 35 -7.32 -9.30 -1.27
C ALA A 35 -8.05 -9.94 -0.07
N GLY A 36 -7.31 -10.30 0.99
CA GLY A 36 -7.83 -10.99 2.19
C GLY A 36 -8.12 -10.08 3.39
N THR A 37 -7.99 -8.76 3.25
CA THR A 37 -8.00 -7.83 4.40
C THR A 37 -9.39 -7.24 4.71
N GLY A 38 -10.44 -7.66 3.99
CA GLY A 38 -11.80 -7.25 4.28
C GLY A 38 -12.24 -7.58 5.71
N SER A 39 -13.10 -6.75 6.29
CA SER A 39 -13.59 -6.86 7.68
C SER A 39 -12.48 -6.80 8.74
N MET A 40 -11.36 -6.16 8.47
CA MET A 40 -10.25 -6.07 9.42
C MET A 40 -10.47 -5.09 10.57
N ALA A 41 -11.31 -4.06 10.39
CA ALA A 41 -11.50 -3.01 11.38
C ALA A 41 -12.43 -3.41 12.53
N GLY A 42 -13.34 -4.37 12.30
CA GLY A 42 -14.42 -4.72 13.21
C GLY A 42 -15.75 -4.04 12.84
N SER A 43 -16.77 -4.29 13.65
CA SER A 43 -18.17 -3.91 13.40
C SER A 43 -18.68 -2.76 14.28
N THR A 44 -17.86 -2.23 15.20
CA THR A 44 -18.25 -1.10 16.05
C THR A 44 -18.40 0.19 15.23
N ASP A 45 -19.10 1.20 15.75
CA ASP A 45 -19.28 2.45 15.02
C ASP A 45 -17.95 3.21 14.84
N SER A 46 -17.05 3.14 15.81
CA SER A 46 -15.68 3.67 15.66
C SER A 46 -14.88 2.91 14.59
N ALA A 47 -15.02 1.58 14.51
CA ALA A 47 -14.41 0.78 13.46
C ALA A 47 -14.94 1.15 12.06
N LYS A 48 -16.26 1.32 11.91
CA LYS A 48 -16.88 1.78 10.65
C LYS A 48 -16.39 3.16 10.24
N GLN A 49 -16.25 4.08 11.19
CA GLN A 49 -15.73 5.42 10.92
C GLN A 49 -14.28 5.38 10.42
N TRP A 50 -13.42 4.59 11.08
CA TRP A 50 -12.04 4.39 10.64
C TRP A 50 -11.99 3.75 9.25
N ALA A 51 -12.76 2.68 9.05
CA ALA A 51 -12.81 1.92 7.80
C ALA A 51 -13.22 2.79 6.61
N THR A 52 -14.19 3.69 6.79
CA THR A 52 -14.62 4.63 5.74
C THR A 52 -13.45 5.49 5.24
N GLY A 53 -12.63 6.01 6.15
CA GLY A 53 -11.46 6.81 5.81
C GLY A 53 -10.37 5.96 5.15
N TYR A 54 -10.10 4.79 5.71
CA TYR A 54 -9.11 3.85 5.20
C TYR A 54 -9.47 3.36 3.78
N ASP A 55 -10.68 2.87 3.54
CA ASP A 55 -11.11 2.31 2.24
C ASP A 55 -11.01 3.34 1.12
N LYS A 56 -11.36 4.60 1.42
CA LYS A 56 -11.22 5.72 0.48
C LYS A 56 -9.75 5.97 0.12
N ARG A 57 -8.87 6.06 1.13
CA ARG A 57 -7.43 6.31 0.91
C ARG A 57 -6.76 5.12 0.21
N ALA A 58 -7.08 3.90 0.61
CA ALA A 58 -6.58 2.67 0.01
C ALA A 58 -6.95 2.57 -1.49
N SER A 59 -8.23 2.81 -1.81
CA SER A 59 -8.70 2.81 -3.20
C SER A 59 -8.03 3.93 -4.02
N SER A 60 -7.92 5.14 -3.45
CA SER A 60 -7.25 6.26 -4.11
C SER A 60 -5.77 5.99 -4.36
N ALA A 61 -5.04 5.44 -3.39
CA ALA A 61 -3.62 5.11 -3.54
C ALA A 61 -3.40 4.03 -4.61
N ALA A 62 -4.23 2.99 -4.60
CA ALA A 62 -4.19 1.92 -5.60
C ALA A 62 -4.49 2.42 -7.02
N ASP A 63 -5.40 3.38 -7.17
CA ASP A 63 -5.69 4.03 -8.45
C ASP A 63 -4.57 4.95 -8.90
N THR A 64 -3.99 5.74 -8.00
CA THR A 64 -2.81 6.56 -8.28
C THR A 64 -1.64 5.68 -8.74
N ALA A 65 -1.40 4.55 -8.10
CA ALA A 65 -0.40 3.57 -8.53
C ALA A 65 -0.65 3.05 -9.95
N SER A 66 -1.90 2.69 -10.28
CA SER A 66 -2.26 2.26 -11.65
C SER A 66 -2.09 3.37 -12.69
N ARG A 67 -2.41 4.62 -12.33
CA ARG A 67 -2.20 5.79 -13.18
C ARG A 67 -0.72 6.08 -13.38
N LEU A 68 0.09 5.96 -12.34
CA LEU A 68 1.54 6.12 -12.40
C LEU A 68 2.14 5.14 -13.41
N VAL A 69 1.79 3.84 -13.32
CA VAL A 69 2.22 2.83 -14.32
C VAL A 69 1.90 3.24 -15.75
N ARG A 70 0.64 3.65 -16.00
CA ARG A 70 0.17 4.04 -17.34
C ARG A 70 0.89 5.28 -17.85
N SER A 71 1.02 6.31 -17.01
CA SER A 71 1.67 7.56 -17.36
C SER A 71 3.17 7.37 -17.61
N THR A 72 3.87 6.59 -16.79
CA THR A 72 5.29 6.25 -16.99
C THR A 72 5.49 5.51 -18.31
N ASN A 73 4.63 4.51 -18.61
CA ASN A 73 4.69 3.78 -19.88
C ASN A 73 4.42 4.70 -21.08
N HIS A 74 3.42 5.56 -20.99
CA HIS A 74 3.08 6.51 -22.06
C HIS A 74 4.20 7.53 -22.29
N LEU A 75 4.76 8.11 -21.22
CA LEU A 75 5.86 9.06 -21.32
C LEU A 75 7.13 8.38 -21.86
N SER A 76 7.39 7.12 -21.52
CA SER A 76 8.48 6.35 -22.14
C SER A 76 8.35 6.29 -23.67
N TYR A 77 7.12 6.12 -24.17
CA TYR A 77 6.84 6.10 -25.59
C TYR A 77 7.01 7.49 -26.24
N LEU A 78 6.49 8.55 -25.62
CA LEU A 78 6.64 9.92 -26.13
C LEU A 78 8.12 10.33 -26.22
N VAL A 79 8.92 9.98 -25.20
CA VAL A 79 10.37 10.23 -25.21
C VAL A 79 11.05 9.44 -26.33
N ALA A 80 10.69 8.16 -26.54
CA ALA A 80 11.23 7.38 -27.66
C ALA A 80 10.84 7.97 -29.02
N LEU A 81 9.61 8.49 -29.15
CA LEU A 81 9.11 9.10 -30.37
C LEU A 81 9.83 10.42 -30.69
N ALA A 82 10.17 11.23 -29.69
CA ALA A 82 11.03 12.40 -29.86
C ALA A 82 12.43 12.01 -30.38
N GLY A 83 13.04 10.97 -29.78
CA GLY A 83 14.29 10.39 -30.26
C GLY A 83 14.19 9.93 -31.72
N TYR A 84 13.10 9.25 -32.08
CA TYR A 84 12.83 8.85 -33.46
C TYR A 84 12.75 10.03 -34.43
N ASN A 85 12.03 11.09 -34.07
CA ASN A 85 11.89 12.27 -34.92
C ASN A 85 13.26 12.92 -35.19
N HIS A 86 14.13 13.02 -34.18
CA HIS A 86 15.49 13.49 -34.36
C HIS A 86 16.35 12.54 -35.20
N ALA A 87 16.27 11.24 -34.97
CA ALA A 87 17.00 10.25 -35.76
C ALA A 87 16.58 10.31 -37.25
N LEU A 88 15.28 10.47 -37.50
CA LEU A 88 14.73 10.58 -38.85
C LEU A 88 15.15 11.89 -39.51
N ALA A 89 15.16 13.01 -38.77
CA ALA A 89 15.66 14.28 -39.26
C ALA A 89 17.15 14.19 -39.63
N ASN A 90 17.97 13.60 -38.78
CA ASN A 90 19.39 13.35 -39.05
C ASN A 90 19.59 12.46 -40.29
N TYR A 91 18.83 11.37 -40.41
CA TYR A 91 18.85 10.50 -41.58
C TYR A 91 18.46 11.24 -42.87
N ASN A 92 17.42 12.08 -42.83
CA ASN A 92 16.97 12.84 -43.99
C ASN A 92 17.96 13.94 -44.40
N ALA A 93 18.68 14.53 -43.44
CA ALA A 93 19.69 15.54 -43.69
C ALA A 93 21.02 14.95 -44.22
N ASP A 94 21.31 13.67 -43.97
CA ASP A 94 22.51 13.01 -44.49
C ASP A 94 22.39 12.77 -46.00
N THR A 95 23.29 13.37 -46.78
CA THR A 95 23.33 13.24 -48.25
C THR A 95 24.16 12.05 -48.73
N ASN A 96 24.77 11.28 -47.83
CA ASN A 96 25.57 10.11 -48.18
C ASN A 96 24.69 9.03 -48.85
N PRO A 97 24.99 8.60 -50.09
CA PRO A 97 24.23 7.56 -50.78
C PRO A 97 24.30 6.18 -50.09
N ASN A 98 25.25 5.98 -49.18
CA ASN A 98 25.45 4.74 -48.43
C ASN A 98 25.08 4.87 -46.94
N LYS A 99 24.21 5.83 -46.57
CA LYS A 99 23.81 6.12 -45.17
C LYS A 99 23.01 5.02 -44.45
N GLY A 100 22.78 3.88 -45.09
CA GLY A 100 22.02 2.77 -44.52
C GLY A 100 20.51 2.99 -44.56
N ASN A 101 19.80 2.31 -43.65
CA ASN A 101 18.34 2.33 -43.58
C ASN A 101 17.83 3.48 -42.69
N ALA A 102 16.61 3.95 -42.97
CA ALA A 102 15.91 4.88 -42.10
C ALA A 102 15.68 4.24 -40.70
N PRO A 103 15.65 5.05 -39.63
CA PRO A 103 15.32 4.55 -38.30
C PRO A 103 13.91 3.95 -38.27
N ASP A 104 13.70 2.96 -37.43
CA ASP A 104 12.39 2.34 -37.20
C ASP A 104 11.58 3.17 -36.20
N LYS A 105 10.29 3.38 -36.51
CA LYS A 105 9.39 4.08 -35.61
C LYS A 105 9.13 3.22 -34.36
N PRO A 106 9.26 3.77 -33.14
CA PRO A 106 8.88 3.07 -31.93
C PRO A 106 7.42 2.61 -31.98
N SER A 107 7.18 1.36 -31.57
CA SER A 107 5.82 0.83 -31.42
C SER A 107 5.12 1.51 -30.25
N ASP A 108 3.87 1.90 -30.44
CA ASP A 108 3.01 2.33 -29.34
C ASP A 108 2.82 1.14 -28.38
N PRO A 109 3.19 1.26 -27.10
CA PRO A 109 3.02 0.18 -26.13
C PRO A 109 1.54 -0.10 -25.80
N GLY A 110 0.61 0.72 -26.29
CA GLY A 110 -0.80 0.66 -25.95
C GLY A 110 -1.06 1.07 -24.50
N THR A 111 -2.30 0.87 -24.04
CA THR A 111 -2.64 1.09 -22.63
C THR A 111 -2.13 -0.07 -21.80
N ALA A 112 -1.25 0.20 -20.82
CA ALA A 112 -0.81 -0.82 -19.87
C ALA A 112 -2.02 -1.42 -19.15
N ALA A 113 -2.07 -2.76 -19.08
CA ALA A 113 -3.15 -3.50 -18.44
C ALA A 113 -3.05 -3.39 -16.91
N THR A 114 -3.51 -2.27 -16.36
CA THR A 114 -3.67 -2.06 -14.91
C THR A 114 -5.13 -1.80 -14.57
N VAL A 115 -5.59 -2.28 -13.42
CA VAL A 115 -6.96 -2.00 -12.95
C VAL A 115 -7.03 -0.56 -12.43
N VAL A 116 -7.95 0.24 -12.95
CA VAL A 116 -8.32 1.55 -12.40
C VAL A 116 -9.73 1.48 -11.84
N ASN A 117 -10.02 2.35 -10.86
CA ASN A 117 -11.21 2.26 -10.00
C ASN A 117 -11.19 0.98 -9.17
N TRP A 118 -10.01 0.63 -8.65
CA TRP A 118 -9.90 -0.50 -7.74
C TRP A 118 -10.63 -0.20 -6.44
N VAL A 119 -11.53 -1.10 -6.05
CA VAL A 119 -12.28 -0.99 -4.80
C VAL A 119 -11.63 -1.90 -3.77
N HIS A 120 -11.11 -1.31 -2.69
CA HIS A 120 -10.60 -2.07 -1.56
C HIS A 120 -11.72 -2.95 -0.96
N PRO A 121 -11.44 -4.21 -0.57
CA PRO A 121 -12.40 -5.03 0.17
C PRO A 121 -12.87 -4.29 1.43
N PRO A 122 -14.19 -4.05 1.65
CA PRO A 122 -14.64 -3.19 2.75
C PRO A 122 -13.97 -3.53 4.08
N ALA A 123 -13.28 -2.56 4.70
CA ALA A 123 -12.51 -2.80 5.90
C ALA A 123 -13.40 -2.98 7.15
N ALA A 124 -14.60 -2.41 7.14
CA ALA A 124 -15.60 -2.60 8.20
C ALA A 124 -16.25 -3.98 8.12
N GLY A 125 -16.51 -4.57 9.28
CA GLY A 125 -17.19 -5.86 9.40
C GLY A 125 -16.50 -6.76 10.41
N GLY A 126 -17.18 -7.83 10.78
CA GLY A 126 -16.74 -8.77 11.80
C GLY A 126 -17.92 -9.52 12.40
N PRO A 127 -17.68 -10.47 13.32
CA PRO A 127 -18.71 -11.27 13.95
C PRO A 127 -19.66 -10.47 14.88
N GLY A 128 -19.32 -9.23 15.23
CA GLY A 128 -20.13 -8.40 16.13
C GLY A 128 -19.81 -8.58 17.61
N HIS A 129 -18.96 -9.54 17.95
CA HIS A 129 -18.59 -9.88 19.32
C HIS A 129 -17.10 -10.21 19.38
N GLY A 130 -16.29 -9.31 19.95
CA GLY A 130 -14.84 -9.47 19.98
C GLY A 130 -14.34 -10.53 20.97
N LEU A 131 -15.09 -10.75 22.04
CA LEU A 131 -14.76 -11.69 23.11
C LEU A 131 -15.84 -12.75 23.22
N GLU A 132 -15.46 -14.00 23.00
CA GLU A 132 -16.23 -15.17 23.39
C GLU A 132 -15.87 -15.50 24.84
N THR A 133 -16.86 -15.78 25.68
CA THR A 133 -16.66 -16.10 27.09
C THR A 133 -17.72 -17.08 27.58
N SER A 134 -17.30 -18.04 28.41
CA SER A 134 -18.22 -18.93 29.15
C SER A 134 -18.67 -18.34 30.49
N ILE A 135 -18.19 -17.15 30.88
CA ILE A 135 -18.55 -16.48 32.14
C ILE A 135 -19.91 -15.78 31.94
N PRO A 136 -20.96 -16.21 32.67
CA PRO A 136 -22.28 -15.58 32.56
C PRO A 136 -22.21 -14.08 32.88
N ASN A 137 -22.89 -13.27 32.07
CA ASN A 137 -23.04 -11.81 32.24
C ASN A 137 -21.73 -11.00 32.23
N LEU A 138 -20.59 -11.59 31.83
CA LEU A 138 -19.33 -10.85 31.76
C LEU A 138 -19.38 -9.72 30.73
N LEU A 139 -19.87 -9.99 29.52
CA LEU A 139 -19.99 -8.97 28.47
C LEU A 139 -20.96 -7.85 28.88
N GLU A 140 -22.02 -8.18 29.62
CA GLU A 140 -22.95 -7.20 30.19
C GLU A 140 -22.26 -6.32 31.24
N SER A 141 -21.39 -6.92 32.07
CA SER A 141 -20.62 -6.22 33.10
C SER A 141 -19.56 -5.29 32.52
N ILE A 142 -19.01 -5.61 31.34
CA ILE A 142 -18.10 -4.72 30.59
C ILE A 142 -18.85 -3.47 30.11
N GLY A 143 -20.15 -3.56 29.83
CA GLY A 143 -21.03 -2.42 29.53
C GLY A 143 -20.75 -1.69 28.21
N ILE A 144 -19.69 -2.07 27.49
CA ILE A 144 -19.33 -1.57 26.16
C ILE A 144 -19.17 -2.75 25.19
N PRO A 145 -19.57 -2.59 23.92
CA PRO A 145 -19.32 -3.62 22.90
C PRO A 145 -17.83 -3.91 22.81
N VAL A 146 -17.45 -5.17 23.03
CA VAL A 146 -16.06 -5.61 22.92
C VAL A 146 -15.65 -5.65 21.45
N PRO A 147 -14.66 -4.86 21.01
CA PRO A 147 -14.36 -4.73 19.58
C PRO A 147 -13.79 -6.02 18.97
N ASP A 148 -14.26 -6.32 17.77
CA ASP A 148 -14.05 -7.55 17.02
C ASP A 148 -13.14 -7.36 15.79
N GLY A 149 -12.33 -6.29 15.79
CA GLY A 149 -11.36 -6.05 14.73
C GLY A 149 -10.29 -7.15 14.67
N ASN A 150 -9.92 -7.56 13.46
CA ASN A 150 -9.01 -8.68 13.24
C ASN A 150 -7.56 -8.18 13.11
N THR A 151 -6.74 -8.43 14.14
CA THR A 151 -5.36 -7.94 14.22
C THR A 151 -4.42 -8.57 13.20
N ASP A 152 -4.69 -9.78 12.73
CA ASP A 152 -3.89 -10.47 11.72
C ASP A 152 -4.15 -9.92 10.32
N LYS A 153 -5.41 -9.61 10.00
CA LYS A 153 -5.76 -8.92 8.77
C LYS A 153 -5.23 -7.49 8.73
N LEU A 154 -5.27 -6.78 9.86
CA LEU A 154 -4.62 -5.46 9.99
C LEU A 154 -3.12 -5.54 9.77
N LYS A 155 -2.45 -6.55 10.35
CA LYS A 155 -1.03 -6.81 10.06
C LYS A 155 -0.80 -7.11 8.58
N THR A 156 -1.63 -7.95 7.98
CA THR A 156 -1.52 -8.33 6.56
C THR A 156 -1.66 -7.10 5.65
N ALA A 157 -2.61 -6.21 5.95
CA ALA A 157 -2.77 -4.95 5.22
C ALA A 157 -1.54 -4.05 5.39
N ALA A 158 -1.05 -3.88 6.63
CA ALA A 158 0.14 -3.08 6.91
C ALA A 158 1.37 -3.62 6.15
N ASP A 159 1.62 -4.94 6.20
CA ASP A 159 2.73 -5.58 5.52
C ASP A 159 2.63 -5.42 3.99
N ALA A 160 1.41 -5.43 3.42
CA ALA A 160 1.19 -5.20 1.99
C ALA A 160 1.53 -3.76 1.57
N TRP A 161 1.09 -2.77 2.35
CA TRP A 161 1.45 -1.36 2.13
C TRP A 161 2.95 -1.12 2.30
N HIS A 162 3.54 -1.69 3.35
CA HIS A 162 4.96 -1.63 3.62
C HIS A 162 5.78 -2.20 2.45
N LYS A 163 5.43 -3.42 2.00
CA LYS A 163 6.10 -4.07 0.87
C LYS A 163 6.00 -3.23 -0.40
N TYR A 164 4.85 -2.62 -0.66
CA TYR A 164 4.67 -1.76 -1.83
C TYR A 164 5.54 -0.50 -1.75
N ALA A 165 5.50 0.23 -0.63
CA ALA A 165 6.26 1.45 -0.43
C ALA A 165 7.78 1.22 -0.52
N ASN A 166 8.26 0.10 0.03
CA ASN A 166 9.68 -0.19 0.15
C ASN A 166 10.25 -1.07 -0.98
N CYS A 167 9.44 -1.42 -2.00
CA CYS A 167 10.00 -2.11 -3.15
C CYS A 167 10.84 -1.15 -4.01
N ASP A 168 11.91 -1.67 -4.61
CA ASP A 168 12.89 -0.85 -5.35
C ASP A 168 12.25 0.05 -6.41
N ALA A 169 11.19 -0.42 -7.06
CA ALA A 169 10.47 0.31 -8.10
C ALA A 169 9.78 1.57 -7.58
N VAL A 170 9.16 1.50 -6.40
CA VAL A 170 8.43 2.62 -5.78
C VAL A 170 9.42 3.54 -5.07
N ALA A 171 10.27 2.98 -4.20
CA ALA A 171 11.24 3.74 -3.41
C ALA A 171 12.24 4.53 -4.28
N ASN A 172 12.60 4.01 -5.47
CA ASN A 172 13.52 4.69 -6.39
C ASN A 172 12.83 5.35 -7.60
N ALA A 173 11.50 5.45 -7.61
CA ALA A 173 10.76 5.99 -8.76
C ALA A 173 11.21 7.42 -9.11
N GLN A 174 11.26 8.31 -8.12
CA GLN A 174 11.67 9.71 -8.31
C GLN A 174 13.11 9.82 -8.84
N LEU A 175 14.04 9.05 -8.27
CA LEU A 175 15.43 9.00 -8.70
C LEU A 175 15.57 8.48 -10.14
N THR A 176 14.79 7.47 -10.51
CA THR A 176 14.80 6.87 -11.84
C THR A 176 14.24 7.84 -12.89
N ILE A 177 13.14 8.53 -12.57
CA ILE A 177 12.54 9.56 -13.42
C ILE A 177 13.51 10.74 -13.58
N GLY A 178 14.08 11.26 -12.49
CA GLY A 178 15.07 12.33 -12.54
C GLY A 178 16.32 11.96 -13.36
N SER A 179 16.76 10.70 -13.27
CA SER A 179 17.86 10.20 -14.11
C SER A 179 17.50 10.12 -15.60
N ALA A 180 16.22 9.90 -15.94
CA ALA A 180 15.75 9.96 -17.32
C ALA A 180 15.66 11.41 -17.82
N MET A 181 15.16 12.34 -17.00
CA MET A 181 15.14 13.77 -17.28
C MET A 181 16.54 14.31 -17.55
N ALA A 182 17.52 13.97 -16.71
CA ALA A 182 18.91 14.41 -16.84
C ALA A 182 19.57 14.00 -18.17
N LYS A 183 19.10 12.93 -18.82
CA LYS A 183 19.62 12.50 -20.13
C LYS A 183 19.20 13.42 -21.27
N ILE A 184 18.00 13.99 -21.20
CA ILE A 184 17.44 14.83 -22.27
C ILE A 184 17.52 16.32 -21.95
N ASN A 185 17.81 16.67 -20.69
CA ASN A 185 18.03 18.05 -20.28
C ASN A 185 19.20 18.69 -21.05
N GLY A 186 19.00 19.91 -21.54
CA GLY A 186 19.98 20.65 -22.33
C GLY A 186 20.05 20.27 -23.81
N ILE A 187 19.17 19.36 -24.28
CA ILE A 187 18.96 19.16 -25.72
C ILE A 187 18.14 20.34 -26.26
N ASP A 188 18.69 21.03 -27.26
CA ASP A 188 18.01 22.13 -27.95
C ASP A 188 16.97 21.58 -28.93
N SER A 189 15.75 21.36 -28.43
CA SER A 189 14.60 20.91 -29.22
C SER A 189 13.27 21.42 -28.61
N PRO A 190 12.28 21.88 -29.41
CA PRO A 190 11.07 22.52 -28.91
C PRO A 190 10.19 21.64 -28.01
N GLU A 191 10.27 20.31 -28.12
CA GLU A 191 9.49 19.38 -27.28
C GLU A 191 10.12 19.04 -25.93
N VAL A 192 11.41 19.35 -25.73
CA VAL A 192 12.15 18.90 -24.53
C VAL A 192 11.56 19.49 -23.25
N ASP A 193 11.26 20.78 -23.22
CA ASP A 193 10.69 21.44 -22.04
C ASP A 193 9.35 20.82 -21.63
N ALA A 194 8.45 20.59 -22.59
CA ALA A 194 7.15 19.97 -22.33
C ALA A 194 7.26 18.52 -21.82
N ILE A 195 8.23 17.75 -22.32
CA ILE A 195 8.52 16.41 -21.82
C ILE A 195 9.06 16.47 -20.38
N LEU A 196 9.97 17.40 -20.09
CA LEU A 196 10.53 17.59 -18.76
C LEU A 196 9.46 17.97 -17.73
N ASP A 197 8.55 18.88 -18.06
CA ASP A 197 7.43 19.27 -17.18
C ASP A 197 6.51 18.08 -16.84
N GLN A 198 6.23 17.23 -17.82
CA GLN A 198 5.42 16.03 -17.62
C GLN A 198 6.15 14.98 -16.76
N LEU A 199 7.46 14.81 -16.94
CA LEU A 199 8.27 13.92 -16.12
C LEU A 199 8.43 14.44 -14.68
N ASP A 200 8.50 15.75 -14.47
CA ASP A 200 8.55 16.35 -13.15
C ASP A 200 7.23 16.14 -12.37
N THR A 201 6.09 16.33 -13.07
CA THR A 201 4.76 16.03 -12.52
C THR A 201 4.63 14.54 -12.15
N LEU A 202 5.15 13.65 -13.00
CA LEU A 202 5.18 12.21 -12.76
C LEU A 202 6.04 11.86 -11.54
N SER A 203 7.21 12.49 -11.41
CA SER A 203 8.12 12.33 -10.28
C SER A 203 7.47 12.76 -8.97
N SER A 204 6.80 13.92 -8.95
CA SER A 204 6.07 14.40 -7.78
C SER A 204 4.95 13.42 -7.38
N SER A 205 4.19 12.94 -8.36
CA SER A 205 3.12 11.94 -8.13
C SER A 205 3.63 10.63 -7.54
N ALA A 206 4.87 10.23 -7.87
CA ALA A 206 5.49 9.04 -7.29
C ALA A 206 5.84 9.22 -5.80
N GLY A 207 6.38 10.38 -5.42
CA GLY A 207 6.67 10.70 -4.01
C GLY A 207 5.41 10.87 -3.15
N ASP A 208 4.35 11.47 -3.71
CA ASP A 208 3.04 11.57 -3.04
C ASP A 208 2.45 10.18 -2.79
N LEU A 209 2.60 9.26 -3.75
CA LEU A 209 2.12 7.89 -3.63
C LEU A 209 2.89 7.11 -2.55
N GLU A 210 4.22 7.21 -2.53
CA GLU A 210 5.05 6.62 -1.47
C GLU A 210 4.55 7.08 -0.09
N THR A 211 4.42 8.39 0.11
CA THR A 211 3.93 8.99 1.36
C THR A 211 2.53 8.48 1.73
N ALA A 212 1.61 8.42 0.76
CA ALA A 212 0.25 7.93 0.99
C ALA A 212 0.25 6.45 1.44
N THR A 213 1.13 5.62 0.85
CA THR A 213 1.22 4.20 1.19
C THR A 213 1.84 3.95 2.55
N SER A 214 2.86 4.72 2.95
CA SER A 214 3.42 4.67 4.31
C SER A 214 2.41 5.12 5.38
N ASN A 215 1.57 6.11 5.07
CA ASN A 215 0.50 6.52 5.98
C ASN A 215 -0.56 5.42 6.16
N LEU A 216 -0.91 4.70 5.10
CA LEU A 216 -1.83 3.56 5.16
C LEU A 216 -1.27 2.38 5.97
N GLU A 217 0.02 2.08 5.81
CA GLU A 217 0.75 1.14 6.67
C GLU A 217 0.63 1.54 8.15
N ALA A 218 0.97 2.79 8.47
CA ALA A 218 0.93 3.30 9.84
C ALA A 218 -0.49 3.27 10.43
N ASP A 219 -1.51 3.61 9.65
CA ASP A 219 -2.92 3.54 10.06
C ASP A 219 -3.32 2.12 10.48
N CYS A 220 -2.94 1.11 9.68
CA CYS A 220 -3.19 -0.29 10.00
C CYS A 220 -2.48 -0.74 11.28
N HIS A 221 -1.20 -0.38 11.44
CA HIS A 221 -0.44 -0.68 12.66
C HIS A 221 -1.02 -0.01 13.90
N ASN A 222 -1.43 1.26 13.79
CA ASN A 222 -2.01 2.01 14.90
C ASN A 222 -3.35 1.40 15.36
N LEU A 223 -4.22 1.00 14.44
CA LEU A 223 -5.47 0.33 14.82
C LEU A 223 -5.20 -1.04 15.45
N LYS A 224 -4.27 -1.81 14.89
CA LYS A 224 -3.85 -3.10 15.48
C LYS A 224 -3.39 -2.92 16.91
N TYR A 225 -2.49 -1.95 17.15
CA TYR A 225 -1.95 -1.66 18.48
C TYR A 225 -3.05 -1.31 19.49
N LYS A 226 -3.97 -0.40 19.12
CA LYS A 226 -5.11 -0.02 19.96
C LYS A 226 -6.02 -1.20 20.30
N LEU A 227 -6.27 -2.10 19.34
CA LEU A 227 -7.04 -3.31 19.59
C LEU A 227 -6.31 -4.23 20.58
N THR A 228 -5.00 -4.44 20.40
CA THR A 228 -4.21 -5.24 21.34
C THR A 228 -4.21 -4.66 22.75
N GLU A 229 -3.97 -3.35 22.91
CA GLU A 229 -3.99 -2.69 24.22
C GLU A 229 -5.34 -2.86 24.94
N MET A 230 -6.44 -2.63 24.23
CA MET A 230 -7.78 -2.79 24.79
C MET A 230 -8.08 -4.25 25.16
N ARG A 231 -7.66 -5.21 24.33
CA ARG A 231 -7.79 -6.65 24.63
C ARG A 231 -7.02 -7.03 25.89
N THR A 232 -5.80 -6.51 26.06
CA THR A 232 -4.99 -6.69 27.28
C THR A 232 -5.66 -6.03 28.49
N ALA A 233 -6.16 -4.80 28.38
CA ALA A 233 -6.84 -4.12 29.48
C ALA A 233 -8.11 -4.86 29.94
N ILE A 234 -8.91 -5.38 29.01
CA ILE A 234 -10.09 -6.20 29.34
C ILE A 234 -9.65 -7.49 30.05
N HIS A 235 -8.61 -8.16 29.54
CA HIS A 235 -8.07 -9.36 30.15
C HIS A 235 -7.60 -9.12 31.59
N ASP A 236 -6.87 -8.03 31.83
CA ASP A 236 -6.33 -7.70 33.15
C ASP A 236 -7.44 -7.32 34.14
N ALA A 237 -8.44 -6.55 33.69
CA ALA A 237 -9.61 -6.23 34.50
C ALA A 237 -10.41 -7.49 34.90
N VAL A 238 -10.59 -8.44 33.97
CA VAL A 238 -11.25 -9.71 34.26
C VAL A 238 -10.44 -10.53 35.26
N ARG A 239 -9.12 -10.59 35.11
CA ARG A 239 -8.21 -11.27 36.05
C ARG A 239 -8.31 -10.68 37.45
N GLU A 240 -8.32 -9.36 37.59
CA GLU A 240 -8.42 -8.67 38.88
C GLU A 240 -9.74 -9.00 39.58
N VAL A 241 -10.86 -8.99 38.85
CA VAL A 241 -12.18 -9.36 39.40
C VAL A 241 -12.20 -10.81 39.90
N ILE A 242 -11.57 -11.73 39.18
CA ILE A 242 -11.50 -13.14 39.61
C ILE A 242 -10.70 -13.29 40.91
N ILE A 243 -9.53 -12.65 40.99
CA ILE A 243 -8.69 -12.67 42.20
C ILE A 243 -9.49 -12.12 43.40
N MET A 244 -10.19 -10.99 43.22
CA MET A 244 -11.04 -10.43 44.27
C MET A 244 -12.15 -11.39 44.70
N ILE A 245 -12.79 -12.09 43.77
CA ILE A 245 -13.82 -13.09 44.10
C ILE A 245 -13.22 -14.26 44.87
N ASP A 246 -12.07 -14.80 44.45
CA ASP A 246 -11.42 -15.92 45.14
C ASP A 246 -10.92 -15.52 46.54
N GLU A 247 -10.35 -14.33 46.70
CA GLU A 247 -10.00 -13.78 48.02
C GLU A 247 -11.25 -13.61 48.90
N THR A 248 -12.35 -13.12 48.32
CA THR A 248 -13.63 -13.00 49.04
C THR A 248 -14.16 -14.37 49.43
N ARG A 249 -14.10 -15.38 48.55
CA ARG A 249 -14.52 -16.75 48.83
C ARG A 249 -13.62 -17.42 49.86
N LEU A 250 -12.31 -17.21 49.82
CA LEU A 250 -11.37 -17.69 50.84
C LEU A 250 -11.61 -16.99 52.18
N SER A 251 -11.96 -15.71 52.20
CA SER A 251 -12.34 -15.02 53.43
C SER A 251 -13.65 -15.55 54.03
N GLN A 252 -14.60 -15.98 53.16
CA GLN A 252 -15.84 -16.63 53.56
C GLN A 252 -15.66 -18.12 53.89
N SER A 253 -14.67 -18.78 53.30
CA SER A 253 -14.38 -20.22 53.45
C SER A 253 -13.20 -20.52 54.38
N CYS A 254 -12.52 -19.54 54.97
CA CYS A 254 -11.65 -19.73 56.13
C CYS A 254 -12.55 -19.93 57.37
N GLY A 255 -13.21 -21.08 57.52
CA GLY A 255 -12.58 -22.39 57.79
C GLY A 255 -11.99 -23.24 56.66
N GLY A 256 -10.69 -23.02 56.37
CA GLY A 256 -9.72 -23.99 55.83
C GLY A 256 -9.76 -24.36 54.32
N LEU A 257 -8.73 -23.97 53.56
CA LEU A 257 -7.78 -24.83 52.80
C LEU A 257 -6.87 -23.99 51.88
N SER A 258 -5.65 -24.49 51.58
CA SER A 258 -4.52 -23.74 50.99
C SER A 258 -4.56 -23.60 49.46
N PRO A 259 -3.89 -22.58 48.87
CA PRO A 259 -3.91 -22.34 47.42
C PRO A 259 -2.93 -23.27 46.67
N GLY A 260 -3.40 -23.93 45.61
CA GLY A 260 -2.58 -24.64 44.63
C GLY A 260 -2.71 -23.97 43.26
N GLU A 261 -1.59 -23.89 42.53
CA GLU A 261 -1.43 -23.32 41.19
C GLU A 261 -2.50 -23.81 40.20
N LEU A 262 -3.21 -22.86 39.56
CA LEU A 262 -4.13 -23.13 38.47
C LEU A 262 -3.65 -22.40 37.22
N ASP A 263 -3.33 -23.19 36.19
CA ASP A 263 -2.89 -22.71 34.89
C ASP A 263 -4.08 -22.17 34.07
N PHE A 264 -3.84 -21.07 33.38
CA PHE A 264 -4.82 -20.06 32.91
C PHE A 264 -5.60 -20.48 31.65
N HIS A 265 -5.04 -21.37 30.83
CA HIS A 265 -5.61 -21.72 29.52
C HIS A 265 -6.84 -22.66 29.58
N ASP A 266 -6.98 -23.45 30.65
CA ASP A 266 -8.04 -24.46 30.76
C ASP A 266 -9.27 -24.00 31.57
N PHE A 267 -9.20 -22.85 32.27
CA PHE A 267 -10.21 -22.51 33.28
C PHE A 267 -11.31 -21.52 32.82
N LEU A 268 -11.09 -20.74 31.75
CA LEU A 268 -11.93 -19.56 31.50
C LEU A 268 -12.82 -19.63 30.25
N GLY A 269 -12.60 -20.57 29.34
CA GLY A 269 -13.40 -20.72 28.11
C GLY A 269 -13.51 -19.42 27.28
N CYS A 270 -12.63 -18.45 27.50
CA CYS A 270 -12.65 -17.15 26.83
C CYS A 270 -11.71 -17.15 25.64
N ARG A 271 -12.17 -16.69 24.49
CA ARG A 271 -11.38 -16.62 23.25
C ARG A 271 -11.69 -15.35 22.48
N TRP A 272 -10.67 -14.70 21.95
CA TRP A 272 -10.86 -13.57 21.03
C TRP A 272 -11.30 -14.07 19.66
N SER A 273 -12.30 -13.42 19.08
CA SER A 273 -12.77 -13.72 17.73
C SER A 273 -11.80 -13.12 16.70
N GLY A 274 -10.77 -13.86 16.29
CA GLY A 274 -9.79 -13.38 15.30
C GLY A 274 -8.62 -12.61 15.90
#